data_AF-A0A3S0SEN2-F1
#
_entry.id   AF-A0A3S0SEN2-F1
#
_cell.length_a   1.000
_cell.length_b   1.000
_cell.length_c   1.000
_cell.angle_alpha   90.00
_cell.angle_beta   90.00
_cell.angle_gamma   90.00
#
_symmetry.space_group_name_H-M   'P 1'
#
loop_
_entity.id
_entity.type
_entity.pdbx_description
1 polymer ?
#
loop_
_entity_poly.entity_id
_entity_poly.type
_entity_poly.pdbx_seq_one_letter_code
_entity_poly.pdbx_strand_id
1 'polypeptide(L)'
;MLDILKVAEIEKFKKGGKTNKLSLENRLLMTLLYWREYQTYFHLGKSFDISEANCYRNIKWIEDILIKNSDFQQLAGKKALINDYFKW
;
A
#
# COMPACT_ATOMS: atom_id res chain seq x y z
N MET A 1 -8.24 -1.44 7.97
CA MET A 1 -7.04 -1.46 7.08
C MET A 1 -6.10 -2.59 7.45
N LEU A 2 -5.62 -2.66 8.69
CA LEU A 2 -4.63 -3.67 9.10
C LEU A 2 -5.12 -5.12 8.92
N ASP A 3 -6.38 -5.42 9.26
CA ASP A 3 -6.91 -6.79 9.13
C ASP A 3 -6.97 -7.28 7.68
N ILE A 4 -7.32 -6.39 6.74
CA ILE A 4 -7.29 -6.67 5.30
C ILE A 4 -5.86 -7.00 4.85
N LEU A 5 -4.89 -6.19 5.31
CA LEU A 5 -3.49 -6.40 4.99
C LEU A 5 -2.95 -7.70 5.61
N LYS A 6 -3.40 -8.09 6.80
CA LYS A 6 -3.04 -9.37 7.44
C LYS A 6 -3.52 -10.55 6.62
N VAL A 7 -4.76 -10.53 6.15
CA VAL A 7 -5.31 -11.59 5.28
C VAL A 7 -4.48 -11.70 3.99
N ALA A 8 -4.20 -10.57 3.32
CA ALA A 8 -3.41 -10.56 2.11
C ALA A 8 -1.94 -11.01 2.32
N GLU A 9 -1.37 -10.71 3.49
CA GLU A 9 -0.03 -11.15 3.85
C GLU A 9 0.04 -12.66 4.11
N ILE A 10 -0.98 -13.23 4.77
CA ILE A 10 -1.12 -14.69 4.93
C ILE A 10 -1.22 -15.37 3.56
N GLU A 11 -2.02 -14.85 2.64
CA GLU A 11 -2.13 -15.38 1.28
C GLU A 11 -0.81 -15.28 0.50
N LYS A 12 -0.07 -14.19 0.69
CA LYS A 12 1.25 -14.01 0.08
C LYS A 12 2.25 -15.03 0.63
N PHE A 13 2.25 -15.27 1.95
CA PHE A 13 3.15 -16.24 2.57
C PHE A 13 2.86 -17.68 2.14
N LYS A 14 1.60 -18.04 1.86
CA LYS A 14 1.25 -19.35 1.28
C LYS A 14 1.95 -19.61 -0.06
N LYS A 15 2.24 -18.56 -0.84
CA LYS A 15 2.96 -18.66 -2.12
C LYS A 15 4.49 -18.75 -1.95
N GLY A 16 4.98 -18.64 -0.71
CA GLY A 16 6.40 -18.61 -0.38
C GLY A 16 7.06 -17.24 -0.58
N GLY A 17 8.32 -17.14 -0.17
CA GLY A 17 9.15 -15.95 -0.36
C GLY A 17 9.72 -15.37 0.94
N LYS A 18 10.54 -14.33 0.78
CA LYS A 18 11.23 -13.67 1.90
C LYS A 18 10.27 -12.78 2.70
N THR A 19 10.33 -12.89 4.02
CA THR A 19 9.65 -12.00 4.96
C THR A 19 10.19 -10.57 4.83
N ASN A 20 9.31 -9.59 5.01
CA ASN A 20 9.71 -8.19 4.93
C ASN A 20 10.47 -7.78 6.21
N LYS A 21 11.44 -6.86 6.09
CA LYS A 21 12.20 -6.37 7.26
C LYS A 21 11.32 -5.59 8.24
N LEU A 22 10.32 -4.87 7.71
CA LEU A 22 9.39 -4.06 8.49
C LEU A 22 8.10 -4.81 8.80
N SER A 23 7.57 -4.58 10.01
CA SER A 23 6.25 -5.03 10.39
C SER A 23 5.16 -4.44 9.50
N LEU A 24 4.01 -5.11 9.45
CA LEU A 24 2.87 -4.67 8.66
C LEU A 24 2.37 -3.28 9.10
N GLU A 25 2.39 -3.03 10.41
CA GLU A 25 2.00 -1.76 11.03
C GLU A 25 2.92 -0.62 10.59
N ASN A 26 4.24 -0.84 10.58
CA ASN A 26 5.20 0.18 10.15
C ASN A 26 5.10 0.47 8.65
N ARG A 27 4.78 -0.54 7.83
CA ARG A 27 4.53 -0.36 6.40
C ARG A 27 3.25 0.44 6.16
N LEU A 28 2.19 0.16 6.92
CA LEU A 28 0.95 0.94 6.88
C LEU A 28 1.20 2.38 7.33
N LEU A 29 1.92 2.60 8.43
CA LEU A 29 2.28 3.93 8.91
C LEU A 29 3.05 4.73 7.85
N MET A 30 4.05 4.11 7.23
CA MET A 30 4.83 4.73 6.14
C MET A 30 3.93 5.16 4.96
N THR A 31 2.94 4.34 4.62
CA THR A 31 1.98 4.65 3.55
C THR A 31 1.08 5.82 3.93
N LEU A 32 0.62 5.88 5.18
CA LEU A 32 -0.20 6.98 5.68
C LEU A 32 0.59 8.30 5.73
N LEU A 33 1.86 8.25 6.14
CA LEU A 33 2.76 9.42 6.12
C LEU A 33 2.97 9.92 4.69
N TYR A 34 3.19 8.99 3.75
CA TYR A 34 3.29 9.33 2.33
C TYR A 34 2.02 10.03 1.82
N TRP A 35 0.83 9.54 2.13
CA TRP A 35 -0.42 10.15 1.66
C TRP A 35 -0.77 11.48 2.34
N ARG A 36 -0.50 11.62 3.64
CA ARG A 36 -0.87 12.83 4.39
C ARG A 36 0.12 13.96 4.19
N GLU A 37 1.41 13.66 4.20
CA GLU A 37 2.47 14.68 4.21
C GLU A 37 3.24 14.74 2.88
N TYR A 38 2.93 13.86 1.92
CA TYR A 38 3.65 13.76 0.64
C TYR A 38 5.18 13.69 0.80
N GLN A 39 5.64 13.04 1.88
CA GLN A 39 7.07 12.85 2.15
C GLN A 39 7.73 12.07 1.01
N THR A 40 8.94 12.46 0.63
CA THR A 40 9.68 11.75 -0.41
C THR A 40 10.06 10.34 0.07
N TYR A 41 10.13 9.39 -0.87
CA TYR A 41 10.56 8.03 -0.55
C TYR A 41 11.97 7.98 0.06
N PHE A 42 12.83 8.94 -0.28
CA PHE A 42 14.16 9.07 0.32
C PHE A 42 14.06 9.38 1.82
N HIS A 43 13.26 10.37 2.22
CA HIS A 43 13.10 10.73 3.63
C HIS A 43 12.42 9.60 4.42
N LEU A 44 11.38 8.98 3.86
CA LEU A 44 10.76 7.79 4.46
C LEU A 44 11.76 6.64 4.61
N GLY A 45 12.60 6.41 3.60
CA GLY A 45 13.63 5.37 3.65
C GLY A 45 14.62 5.60 4.80
N LYS A 46 15.00 6.86 5.04
CA LYS A 46 15.85 7.24 6.17
C LYS A 46 15.14 7.04 7.51
N SER A 47 13.88 7.44 7.65
CA SER A 47 13.12 7.28 8.91
C SER A 47 12.87 5.82 9.29
N PHE A 48 12.67 4.94 8.30
CA PHE A 48 12.35 3.52 8.53
C PHE A 48 13.54 2.57 8.29
N ASP A 49 14.75 3.09 8.10
CA ASP A 49 15.98 2.33 7.84
C ASP A 49 15.83 1.28 6.70
N ILE A 50 15.29 1.73 5.57
CA ILE A 50 15.15 0.95 4.34
C ILE A 50 15.53 1.77 3.11
N SER A 51 15.82 1.08 2.01
CA SER A 51 16.10 1.77 0.74
C SER A 51 14.85 2.43 0.15
N GLU A 52 15.05 3.49 -0.61
CA GLU A 52 13.99 4.20 -1.33
C GLU A 52 13.13 3.27 -2.20
N ALA A 53 13.78 2.36 -2.94
CA ALA A 53 13.10 1.36 -3.74
C ALA A 53 12.22 0.42 -2.91
N ASN A 54 12.64 0.08 -1.67
CA ASN A 54 11.83 -0.73 -0.78
C ASN A 54 10.66 0.06 -0.18
N CYS A 55 10.81 1.37 0.07
CA CYS A 55 9.68 2.24 0.43
C CYS A 55 8.62 2.22 -0.65
N TYR A 56 9.01 2.51 -1.90
CA TYR A 56 8.11 2.50 -3.05
C TYR A 56 7.36 1.17 -3.18
N ARG A 57 8.08 0.03 -3.16
CA ARG A 57 7.46 -1.31 -3.24
C ARG A 57 6.48 -1.58 -2.10
N ASN A 58 6.81 -1.17 -0.88
CA ASN A 58 5.95 -1.38 0.28
C ASN A 58 4.66 -0.57 0.19
N ILE A 59 4.79 0.72 -0.13
CA ILE A 59 3.66 1.63 -0.31
C ILE A 59 2.79 1.10 -1.44
N LYS A 60 3.37 0.84 -2.61
CA LYS A 60 2.64 0.34 -3.79
C LYS A 60 1.87 -0.95 -3.50
N TRP A 61 2.48 -1.89 -2.77
CA TRP A 61 1.81 -3.13 -2.38
C TRP A 61 0.61 -2.89 -1.46
N ILE A 62 0.72 -1.96 -0.51
CA ILE A 62 -0.41 -1.59 0.37
C ILE A 62 -1.51 -0.92 -0.44
N GLU A 63 -1.17 0.03 -1.31
CA GLU A 63 -2.14 0.70 -2.19
C GLU A 63 -2.91 -0.31 -3.04
N ASP A 64 -2.19 -1.25 -3.67
CA ASP A 64 -2.81 -2.23 -4.57
C ASP A 64 -3.74 -3.20 -3.81
N ILE A 65 -3.43 -3.56 -2.56
CA ILE A 65 -4.32 -4.39 -1.73
C ILE A 65 -5.55 -3.61 -1.30
N LEU A 66 -5.37 -2.38 -0.83
CA LEU A 66 -6.49 -1.56 -0.38
C LEU A 66 -7.43 -1.28 -1.56
N ILE A 67 -6.90 -0.89 -2.72
CA ILE A 67 -7.72 -0.64 -3.93
C ILE A 67 -8.53 -1.86 -4.38
N LYS A 68 -8.00 -3.08 -4.19
CA LYS A 68 -8.71 -4.32 -4.51
C LYS A 68 -9.82 -4.65 -3.52
N ASN A 69 -9.77 -4.10 -2.31
CA ASN A 69 -10.81 -4.29 -1.32
C ASN A 69 -11.98 -3.34 -1.63
N SER A 70 -13.20 -3.90 -1.65
CA SER A 70 -14.45 -3.17 -1.96
C SER A 70 -14.64 -1.93 -1.11
N ASP A 71 -14.25 -1.98 0.17
CA ASP A 71 -14.49 -0.91 1.14
C ASP A 71 -13.66 0.34 0.85
N PHE A 72 -12.49 0.15 0.24
CA PHE A 72 -11.57 1.24 -0.12
C PHE A 72 -11.68 1.62 -1.61
N GLN A 73 -12.39 0.82 -2.41
CA GLN A 73 -12.62 1.09 -3.81
C GLN A 73 -13.45 2.37 -4.03
N GLN A 74 -14.38 2.69 -3.11
CA GLN A 74 -15.13 3.95 -3.12
C GLN A 74 -14.27 5.17 -2.73
N LEU A 75 -13.24 4.99 -1.90
CA LEU A 75 -12.28 6.05 -1.53
C LEU A 75 -11.32 6.41 -2.67
N ALA A 76 -11.19 5.54 -3.67
CA ALA A 76 -10.46 5.81 -4.91
C ALA A 76 -11.26 6.77 -5.80
N GLY A 77 -11.46 8.01 -5.33
CA GLY A 77 -11.93 9.12 -6.16
C GLY A 77 -11.15 9.15 -7.48
N LYS A 78 -11.88 9.31 -8.58
CA LYS A 78 -11.51 9.11 -10.00
C LYS A 78 -11.62 7.69 -10.57
N LYS A 79 -11.43 6.58 -9.84
CA LYS A 79 -11.66 5.23 -10.42
C LYS A 79 -13.13 4.89 -10.60
N ALA A 80 -14.01 5.42 -9.75
CA ALA A 80 -15.45 5.41 -9.99
C ALA A 80 -15.83 6.20 -11.26
N LEU A 81 -15.05 7.22 -11.64
CA LEU A 81 -15.30 8.03 -12.83
C LEU A 81 -14.81 7.37 -14.12
N ILE A 82 -13.74 6.56 -14.08
CA ILE A 82 -13.19 5.91 -15.28
C ILE A 82 -14.24 5.01 -15.96
N ASN A 83 -15.13 4.37 -15.19
CA ASN A 83 -16.17 3.52 -15.77
C ASN A 83 -17.32 4.32 -16.43
N ASP A 84 -17.45 5.61 -16.13
CA ASP A 84 -18.48 6.48 -16.70
C ASP A 84 -17.99 7.16 -18.00
N TYR A 85 -16.69 7.43 -18.12
CA TYR A 85 -16.09 8.00 -19.33
C TYR A 85 -15.92 7.01 -20.50
N PHE A 86 -16.01 5.70 -20.25
CA PHE A 86 -15.87 4.64 -21.26
C PHE A 86 -17.19 4.04 -21.73
N LYS A 87 -18.33 4.66 -21.41
CA LYS A 87 -19.63 4.37 -22.05
C LYS A 87 -19.77 5.21 -23.33
N TRP A 88 -19.21 4.72 -24.43
CA TRP A 88 -19.59 5.13 -25.79
C TRP A 88 -19.73 3.88 -26.64
#